data_AF-A0A655FYN9-F1
#
_entry.id   AF-A0A655FYN9-F1
#
_cell.length_a   1.000
_cell.length_b   1.000
_cell.length_c   1.000
_cell.angle_alpha   90.00
_cell.angle_beta   90.00
_cell.angle_gamma   90.00
#
_symmetry.space_group_name_H-M   'P 1'
#
loop_
_entity.id
_entity.type
_entity.pdbx_description
1 polymer ?
#
loop_
_entity_poly.entity_id
_entity_poly.type
_entity_poly.pdbx_seq_one_letter_code
_entity_poly.pdbx_strand_id
1 'polypeptide(L)' 'MLTAWGAYGEKQMYGKTVQGVIRSTFVVDEDGKIVVAQYNVKATGHVAKLRRDLSV' A
#
# COMPACT_ATOMS: atom_id res chain seq x y z
N MET A 1 9.20 12.03 2.31
CA MET A 1 8.92 11.33 1.05
C MET A 1 7.67 10.46 1.14
N LEU A 2 7.57 9.48 2.06
CA LEU A 2 6.41 8.58 2.18
C LEU A 2 5.07 9.29 2.45
N THR A 3 5.08 10.44 3.12
CA THR A 3 3.89 11.27 3.37
C THR A 3 3.18 11.69 2.07
N ALA A 4 3.93 11.99 1.01
CA ALA A 4 3.36 12.38 -0.29
C ALA A 4 2.59 11.24 -0.97
N TRP A 5 2.92 9.99 -0.62
CA TRP A 5 2.24 8.80 -1.11
C TRP A 5 1.07 8.36 -0.20
N GLY A 6 0.83 9.07 0.91
CA GLY A 6 -0.10 8.60 1.94
C GLY A 6 0.36 7.32 2.66
N ALA A 7 1.63 6.94 2.53
CA ALA A 7 2.19 5.70 3.08
C ALA A 7 2.84 5.90 4.47
N TYR A 8 2.67 7.08 5.07
CA TYR A 8 3.12 7.40 6.42
C TYR A 8 2.07 8.24 7.12
N GLY A 9 1.71 7.85 8.35
CA GLY A 9 0.67 8.52 9.12
C GLY A 9 0.35 7.78 10.40
N GLU A 10 -0.78 8.14 11.02
CA GLU A 10 -1.30 7.44 12.19
C GLU A 10 -1.82 6.05 11.81
N LYS A 11 -1.50 5.06 12.63
CA LYS A 11 -2.06 3.70 12.54
C LYS A 11 -2.35 3.14 13.92
N GLN A 12 -3.40 2.32 14.00
CA GLN A 12 -3.69 1.52 15.18
C GLN A 12 -2.78 0.29 15.21
N MET A 13 -2.03 0.16 16.30
CA MET A 13 -1.24 -1.03 16.61
C MET A 13 -1.59 -1.49 18.02
N TYR A 14 -2.20 -2.66 18.11
CA TYR A 14 -2.57 -3.29 19.39
C TYR A 14 -3.34 -2.33 20.32
N GLY A 15 -4.31 -1.59 19.76
CA GLY A 15 -5.14 -0.62 20.49
C GLY A 15 -4.45 0.70 20.85
N LYS A 16 -3.21 0.92 20.39
CA LYS A 16 -2.50 2.20 20.53
C LYS A 16 -2.41 2.90 19.19
N THR A 17 -2.65 4.22 19.18
CA THR A 17 -2.34 5.07 18.03
C THR A 17 -0.84 5.33 17.98
N VAL A 18 -0.21 4.95 16.86
CA VAL A 18 1.23 5.12 16.64
C VAL A 18 1.44 5.74 15.27
N GLN A 19 2.37 6.68 15.15
CA GLN A 19 2.75 7.24 13.86
C GLN A 19 3.80 6.36 13.19
N GLY A 20 3.64 6.05 11.90
CA GLY A 20 4.63 5.25 11.20
C GLY A 20 4.28 4.90 9.77
N VAL A 21 5.10 4.00 9.20
CA VAL A 21 4.92 3.51 7.83
C VAL A 21 3.69 2.60 7.76
N ILE A 22 2.87 2.82 6.72
CA ILE A 22 1.70 2.03 6.36
C ILE A 22 2.10 1.12 5.19
N ARG A 23 1.95 -0.21 5.35
CA ARG A 23 2.26 -1.15 4.27
C ARG A 23 1.29 -0.87 3.12
N SER A 24 1.84 -0.43 1.99
CA SER A 24 1.09 0.04 0.84
C SER A 24 1.71 -0.51 -0.44
N THR A 25 0.91 -0.61 -1.50
CA THR A 25 1.35 -1.05 -2.83
C THR A 25 0.77 -0.13 -3.88
N PHE A 26 1.61 0.31 -4.80
CA PHE A 26 1.25 1.18 -5.90
C PHE A 26 1.71 0.52 -7.19
N VAL A 27 0.86 0.57 -8.22
CA VAL A 27 1.23 0.21 -9.58
C VAL A 27 1.18 1.48 -10.40
N VAL A 28 2.29 1.78 -11.06
CA VAL A 28 2.46 2.96 -11.90
C VAL A 28 2.61 2.49 -13.33
N ASP A 29 1.83 3.06 -14.24
CA ASP A 29 1.92 2.77 -15.67
C ASP A 29 3.08 3.50 -16.34
N GLU A 30 3.25 3.28 -17.66
CA GLU A 30 4.33 3.85 -18.46
C GLU A 30 4.27 5.38 -18.57
N ASP A 31 3.08 5.97 -18.39
CA ASP A 31 2.85 7.42 -18.38
C ASP A 31 3.12 8.05 -17.00
N GLY A 32 3.51 7.24 -16.00
CA GLY A 32 3.75 7.69 -14.64
C GLY A 32 2.48 7.87 -13.81
N LYS A 33 1.32 7.38 -14.26
CA LYS A 33 0.06 7.45 -13.51
C LYS A 33 -0.10 6.25 -12.60
N ILE A 34 -0.68 6.49 -11.42
CA ILE A 34 -1.01 5.41 -10.48
C ILE A 34 -2.30 4.74 -10.97
N VAL A 35 -2.19 3.49 -11.43
CA VAL A 35 -3.34 2.67 -11.87
C VAL A 35 -3.91 1.79 -10.76
N VAL A 36 -3.10 1.51 -9.74
CA VAL A 36 -3.54 0.81 -8.52
C VAL A 36 -2.89 1.47 -7.31
N ALA A 37 -3.70 1.80 -6.30
CA ALA A 37 -3.24 2.24 -4.99
C ALA A 37 -3.92 1.40 -3.90
N GLN A 38 -3.11 0.68 -3.12
CA GLN A 38 -3.58 -0.16 -2.03
C GLN A 38 -2.86 0.23 -0.74
N TYR A 39 -3.64 0.46 0.31
CA TYR A 39 -3.16 0.88 1.63
C TYR A 39 -3.50 -0.17 2.69
N ASN A 40 -2.75 -0.16 3.79
CA ASN A 40 -2.93 -1.06 4.93
C ASN A 40 -3.02 -2.54 4.53
N VAL A 41 -2.18 -2.95 3.58
CA VAL A 41 -2.25 -4.29 3.00
C VAL A 41 -1.73 -5.34 3.99
N LYS A 42 -2.37 -6.50 4.01
CA LYS A 42 -1.85 -7.67 4.73
C LYS A 42 -0.76 -8.32 3.89
N ALA A 43 0.36 -8.72 4.49
CA ALA A 43 1.47 -9.31 3.75
C ALA A 43 1.11 -10.69 3.15
N THR A 44 0.43 -11.52 3.94
CA THR A 44 0.11 -12.90 3.56
C THR A 44 -0.82 -12.93 2.35
N GLY A 45 -0.39 -13.62 1.28
CA GLY A 45 -1.16 -13.77 0.05
C GLY A 45 -1.23 -12.51 -0.83
N HIS A 46 -0.62 -11.41 -0.41
CA HIS A 46 -0.72 -10.11 -1.10
C HIS A 46 -0.25 -10.17 -2.55
N VAL A 47 0.94 -10.71 -2.77
CA VAL A 47 1.56 -10.76 -4.10
C VAL A 47 0.76 -11.64 -5.04
N ALA A 48 0.25 -12.78 -4.56
CA ALA A 48 -0.59 -13.66 -5.37
C ALA A 48 -1.91 -12.98 -5.78
N LYS A 49 -2.54 -12.25 -4.85
CA LYS A 49 -3.72 -11.44 -5.16
C LYS A 49 -3.40 -10.34 -6.16
N LEU A 50 -2.31 -9.59 -5.94
CA LEU A 50 -1.90 -8.50 -6.81
C LEU A 50 -1.67 -8.97 -8.24
N ARG A 51 -0.97 -10.10 -8.42
CA ARG A 51 -0.76 -10.74 -9.71
C ARG A 51 -2.06 -11.11 -10.41
N ARG A 52 -3.00 -11.71 -9.67
CA ARG A 52 -4.34 -12.01 -10.19
C ARG A 52 -5.09 -10.74 -10.61
N ASP A 53 -5.08 -9.70 -9.78
CA ASP A 53 -5.78 -8.44 -10.04
C ASP A 53 -5.19 -7.73 -11.27
N LEU A 54 -3.89 -7.86 -11.50
CA LEU A 54 -3.18 -7.32 -12.67
C LEU A 54 -3.18 -8.27 -13.89
N SER A 55 -3.73 -9.48 -13.75
CA SER A 55 -3.74 -10.52 -14.79
C SER A 55 -2.34 -10.92 -15.30
N VAL A 56 -1.36 -11.07 -14.39
CA VAL A 56 0.06 -11.43 -14.67
C VAL A 56 0.62 -12.57 -13.82
#